data_AF-A0A3C0MC04-F1
#
_entry.id   AF-A0A3C0MC04-F1
#
_cell.length_a   1.000
_cell.length_b   1.000
_cell.length_c   1.000
_cell.angle_alpha   90.00
_cell.angle_beta   90.00
_cell.angle_gamma   90.00
#
_symmetry.space_group_name_H-M   'P 1'
#
loop_
_entity.id
_entity.type
_entity.pdbx_description
1 polymer ?
#
loop_
_entity_poly.entity_id
_entity_poly.type
_entity_poly.pdbx_seq_one_letter_code
_entity_poly.pdbx_strand_id
1 'polypeptide(L)'
;QWAAIDAGVQQRARLHNALLADLYGAQEVLRDGILPPHAVEGHPQYLRAMRGVVPPGGVFVHLYAADLVRDAAGRWIVLSERLDAPTGAGYALENRIVVSQTFPELYRDAGVRRLAPFFQGWRDSIMGLSGSTTPRAALLTPGPYNEAYFEHAYLARYLGLSLVEGQDLAALDTGVFLRTLSGLERVDVIFRRVDSEFADPLELRHDSALGVPGLAEAVRSGRVVLANALGGAVAEAPVITAHIAAICDYFLGERLDLPGMPTLWCGDADQAATAL
;
A
#
# COMPACT_ATOMS: atom_id res chain seq x y z
N GLN A 1 1.43 -21.85 -14.03
CA GLN A 1 0.73 -20.55 -14.18
C GLN A 1 0.98 -19.65 -12.97
N TRP A 2 0.59 -20.04 -11.74
CA TRP A 2 0.76 -19.17 -10.55
C TRP A 2 2.21 -18.77 -10.26
N ALA A 3 3.20 -19.63 -10.52
CA ALA A 3 4.61 -19.30 -10.29
C ALA A 3 5.09 -18.08 -11.10
N ALA A 4 4.61 -17.91 -12.34
CA ALA A 4 4.95 -16.75 -13.17
C ALA A 4 4.24 -15.48 -12.68
N ILE A 5 2.98 -15.60 -12.25
CA ILE A 5 2.24 -14.48 -11.64
C ILE A 5 2.94 -14.04 -10.35
N ASP A 6 3.29 -15.01 -9.50
CA ASP A 6 3.97 -14.78 -8.23
C ASP A 6 5.29 -14.04 -8.42
N ALA A 7 6.14 -14.51 -9.33
CA ALA A 7 7.40 -13.84 -9.67
C ALA A 7 7.19 -12.40 -10.15
N GLY A 8 6.26 -12.17 -11.09
CA GLY A 8 6.03 -10.83 -11.62
C GLY A 8 5.33 -9.87 -10.64
N VAL A 9 4.46 -10.37 -9.76
CA VAL A 9 3.87 -9.58 -8.67
C VAL A 9 4.94 -9.17 -7.67
N GLN A 10 5.86 -10.08 -7.33
CA GLN A 10 7.01 -9.75 -6.47
C GLN A 10 7.95 -8.74 -7.12
N GLN A 11 8.24 -8.86 -8.43
CA GLN A 11 9.02 -7.86 -9.17
C GLN A 11 8.35 -6.49 -9.11
N ARG A 12 7.03 -6.41 -9.36
CA ARG A 12 6.28 -5.15 -9.31
C ARG A 12 6.24 -4.54 -7.91
N ALA A 13 6.11 -5.34 -6.86
CA ALA A 13 6.21 -4.85 -5.49
C ALA A 13 7.59 -4.24 -5.18
N ARG A 14 8.68 -4.91 -5.59
CA ARG A 14 10.06 -4.37 -5.48
C ARG A 14 10.23 -3.07 -6.27
N LEU A 15 9.72 -3.05 -7.50
CA LEU A 15 9.79 -1.91 -8.40
C LEU A 15 9.10 -0.68 -7.81
N HIS A 16 7.86 -0.83 -7.37
CA HIS A 16 7.09 0.28 -6.78
C HIS A 16 7.69 0.76 -5.46
N ASN A 17 8.30 -0.14 -4.67
CA ASN A 17 9.03 0.28 -3.48
C ASN A 17 10.25 1.14 -3.83
N ALA A 18 11.04 0.76 -4.85
CA ALA A 18 12.17 1.54 -5.33
C ALA A 18 11.73 2.88 -5.93
N LEU A 19 10.66 2.88 -6.72
CA LEU A 19 10.07 4.08 -7.29
C LEU A 19 9.65 5.06 -6.18
N LEU A 20 8.88 4.62 -5.18
CA LEU A 20 8.45 5.49 -4.08
C LEU A 20 9.64 6.01 -3.26
N ALA A 21 10.66 5.19 -3.04
CA ALA A 21 11.89 5.62 -2.38
C ALA A 21 12.61 6.73 -3.16
N ASP A 22 12.62 6.66 -4.49
CA ASP A 22 13.18 7.72 -5.33
C ASP A 22 12.28 8.96 -5.37
N LEU A 23 10.97 8.80 -5.60
CA LEU A 23 10.03 9.92 -5.72
C LEU A 23 10.00 10.80 -4.46
N TYR A 24 10.10 10.21 -3.27
CA TYR A 24 10.21 10.95 -2.01
C TYR A 24 11.66 11.25 -1.60
N GLY A 25 12.64 10.67 -2.28
CA GLY A 25 14.06 10.82 -1.99
C GLY A 25 14.77 11.68 -3.04
N ALA A 26 15.64 11.04 -3.82
CA ALA A 26 16.52 11.71 -4.75
C ALA A 26 15.77 12.23 -5.99
N GLN A 27 14.70 11.59 -6.46
CA GLN A 27 13.99 11.91 -7.70
C GLN A 27 14.87 11.76 -8.95
N GLU A 28 15.72 10.73 -8.98
CA GLU A 28 16.54 10.32 -10.12
C GLU A 28 15.73 10.06 -11.38
N VAL A 29 14.58 9.37 -11.29
CA VAL A 29 13.75 9.12 -12.49
C VAL A 29 13.17 10.38 -13.10
N LEU A 30 13.02 11.45 -12.32
CA LEU A 30 12.59 12.76 -12.82
C LEU A 30 13.75 13.52 -13.46
N ARG A 31 14.94 13.49 -12.85
CA ARG A 31 16.14 14.16 -13.37
C ARG A 31 16.62 13.55 -14.68
N ASP A 32 16.58 12.23 -14.78
CA ASP A 32 17.05 11.49 -15.93
C ASP A 32 16.01 11.42 -17.06
N GLY A 33 14.84 12.04 -16.85
CA GLY A 33 13.80 12.18 -17.86
C GLY A 33 13.00 10.91 -18.14
N ILE A 34 13.09 9.88 -17.27
CA ILE A 34 12.26 8.67 -17.35
C ILE A 34 10.79 8.98 -17.06
N LEU A 35 10.55 9.89 -16.11
CA LEU A 35 9.24 10.41 -15.78
C LEU A 35 9.22 11.94 -15.88
N PRO A 36 8.14 12.52 -16.45
CA PRO A 36 7.98 13.96 -16.52
C PRO A 36 7.75 14.56 -15.12
N PRO A 37 8.57 15.54 -14.65
CA PRO A 37 8.47 16.06 -13.27
C PRO A 37 7.08 16.57 -12.89
N HIS A 38 6.39 17.24 -13.82
CA HIS A 38 5.06 17.81 -13.59
C HIS A 38 3.98 16.74 -13.36
N ALA A 39 4.16 15.51 -13.85
CA ALA A 39 3.20 14.43 -13.67
C ALA A 39 3.29 13.81 -12.26
N VAL A 40 4.40 14.02 -11.55
CA VAL A 40 4.57 13.60 -10.16
C VAL A 40 4.35 14.78 -9.22
N GLU A 41 5.12 15.86 -9.36
CA GLU A 41 5.09 16.98 -8.41
C GLU A 41 3.79 17.79 -8.49
N GLY A 42 3.15 17.80 -9.66
CA GLY A 42 1.83 18.40 -9.85
C GLY A 42 0.68 17.48 -9.43
N HIS A 43 0.95 16.21 -9.12
CA HIS A 43 -0.08 15.24 -8.79
C HIS A 43 -0.71 15.57 -7.42
N PRO A 44 -2.07 15.62 -7.31
CA PRO A 44 -2.74 15.95 -6.05
C PRO A 44 -2.38 15.00 -4.89
N GLN A 45 -2.07 13.75 -5.20
CA GLN A 45 -1.72 12.73 -4.20
C GLN A 45 -0.21 12.64 -3.92
N TYR A 46 0.62 13.52 -4.50
CA TYR A 46 2.03 13.63 -4.11
C TYR A 46 2.16 14.43 -2.80
N LEU A 47 2.59 13.76 -1.73
CA LEU A 47 2.65 14.35 -0.40
C LEU A 47 3.97 15.07 -0.17
N ARG A 48 4.03 16.36 -0.51
CA ARG A 48 5.24 17.20 -0.31
C ARG A 48 5.79 17.14 1.12
N ALA A 49 4.91 17.05 2.13
CA ALA A 49 5.29 16.93 3.54
C ALA A 49 6.10 15.66 3.86
N MET A 50 6.04 14.64 3.00
CA MET A 50 6.74 13.37 3.16
C MET A 50 8.06 13.30 2.38
N ARG A 51 8.48 14.38 1.71
CA ARG A 51 9.77 14.43 1.01
C ARG A 51 10.94 14.31 2.00
N GLY A 52 11.91 13.48 1.66
CA GLY A 52 13.08 13.14 2.49
C GLY A 52 12.79 12.14 3.60
N VAL A 53 11.55 11.67 3.75
CA VAL A 53 11.19 10.68 4.77
C VAL A 53 11.53 9.28 4.27
N VAL A 54 12.35 8.58 5.04
CA VAL A 54 12.67 7.16 4.81
C VAL A 54 11.92 6.33 5.86
N PRO A 55 10.93 5.50 5.47
CA PRO A 55 10.22 4.66 6.40
C PRO A 55 11.14 3.60 7.00
N PRO A 56 10.82 3.05 8.19
CA PRO A 56 11.59 1.97 8.81
C PRO A 56 11.85 0.81 7.84
N GLY A 57 13.12 0.40 7.73
CA GLY A 57 13.56 -0.64 6.79
C GLY A 57 13.58 -0.22 5.31
N GLY A 58 13.30 1.04 4.97
CA GLY A 58 13.21 1.50 3.59
C GLY A 58 12.03 0.90 2.81
N VAL A 59 11.01 0.40 3.53
CA VAL A 59 9.83 -0.24 2.94
C VAL A 59 8.68 0.75 2.91
N PHE A 60 8.30 1.18 1.71
CA PHE A 60 7.13 2.00 1.46
C PHE A 60 5.88 1.14 1.22
N VAL A 61 6.04 0.00 0.55
CA VAL A 61 4.96 -0.87 0.10
C VAL A 61 4.97 -2.18 0.89
N HIS A 62 4.24 -2.22 2.01
CA HIS A 62 4.09 -3.43 2.82
C HIS A 62 3.04 -4.40 2.27
N LEU A 63 2.05 -3.88 1.56
CA LEU A 63 1.02 -4.63 0.86
C LEU A 63 0.83 -4.01 -0.52
N TYR A 64 1.14 -4.79 -1.55
CA TYR A 64 0.89 -4.46 -2.94
C TYR A 64 -0.30 -5.26 -3.45
N ALA A 65 -1.21 -4.61 -4.17
CA ALA A 65 -2.30 -5.28 -4.86
C ALA A 65 -2.29 -4.92 -6.35
N ALA A 66 -2.57 -5.93 -7.19
CA ALA A 66 -2.69 -5.78 -8.63
C ALA A 66 -3.94 -6.47 -9.13
N ASP A 67 -4.65 -5.75 -10.00
CA ASP A 67 -5.77 -6.31 -10.75
C ASP A 67 -5.21 -6.97 -12.01
N LEU A 68 -5.43 -8.27 -12.13
CA LEU A 68 -4.96 -9.05 -13.27
C LEU A 68 -6.13 -9.43 -14.16
N VAL A 69 -5.98 -9.18 -15.45
CA VAL A 69 -6.91 -9.68 -16.46
C VAL A 69 -6.17 -10.56 -17.46
N ARG A 70 -6.92 -11.46 -18.08
CA ARG A 70 -6.40 -12.34 -19.13
C ARG A 70 -6.80 -11.76 -20.48
N ASP A 71 -5.81 -11.44 -21.31
CA ASP A 71 -6.07 -10.93 -22.66
C ASP A 71 -6.61 -12.02 -23.59
N ALA A 72 -7.02 -11.62 -24.80
CA ALA A 72 -7.52 -12.55 -25.82
C ALA A 72 -6.49 -13.60 -26.26
N ALA A 73 -5.20 -13.34 -26.06
CA ALA A 73 -4.11 -14.29 -26.32
C ALA A 73 -3.81 -15.21 -25.12
N GLY A 74 -4.56 -15.08 -24.02
CA GLY A 74 -4.42 -15.91 -22.83
C GLY A 74 -3.28 -15.49 -21.90
N ARG A 75 -2.67 -14.31 -22.10
CA ARG A 75 -1.60 -13.76 -21.26
C ARG A 75 -2.19 -12.97 -20.10
N TRP A 76 -1.50 -12.99 -18.96
CA TRP A 76 -1.86 -12.14 -17.82
C TRP A 76 -1.28 -10.75 -18.02
N ILE A 77 -2.13 -9.74 -17.86
CA ILE A 77 -1.74 -8.33 -17.89
C ILE A 77 -2.24 -7.65 -16.62
N VAL A 78 -1.47 -6.67 -16.14
CA VAL A 78 -1.86 -5.81 -15.01
C VAL A 78 -2.75 -4.70 -15.53
N LEU A 79 -3.99 -4.65 -15.05
CA LEU A 79 -4.96 -3.62 -15.36
C LEU A 79 -4.78 -2.38 -14.48
N SER A 80 -4.62 -2.60 -13.18
CA SER A 80 -4.50 -1.53 -12.19
C SER A 80 -3.66 -2.03 -11.00
N GLU A 81 -3.10 -1.09 -10.25
CA GLU A 81 -2.23 -1.37 -9.10
C GLU A 81 -2.60 -0.46 -7.94
N ARG A 82 -2.49 -0.98 -6.72
CA ARG A 82 -2.83 -0.28 -5.48
C ARG A 82 -1.69 -0.38 -4.48
N LEU A 83 -1.26 0.78 -3.99
CA LEU A 83 -0.06 1.02 -3.22
C LEU A 83 -0.34 1.86 -1.97
N ASP A 84 -1.44 2.61 -1.93
CA ASP A 84 -1.76 3.46 -0.78
C ASP A 84 -2.43 2.70 0.37
N ALA A 85 -3.70 2.34 0.21
CA ALA A 85 -4.48 1.61 1.21
C ALA A 85 -5.31 0.48 0.55
N PRO A 86 -4.67 -0.52 -0.09
CA PRO A 86 -5.38 -1.55 -0.84
C PRO A 86 -6.31 -2.40 0.04
N THR A 87 -7.50 -2.68 -0.51
CA THR A 87 -8.53 -3.57 0.03
C THR A 87 -8.62 -4.87 -0.79
N GLY A 88 -9.37 -5.85 -0.31
CA GLY A 88 -9.63 -7.15 -0.94
C GLY A 88 -9.06 -8.35 -0.18
N ALA A 89 -8.04 -8.15 0.66
CA ALA A 89 -7.35 -9.23 1.35
C ALA A 89 -8.26 -9.90 2.40
N GLY A 90 -9.08 -9.11 3.11
CA GLY A 90 -10.06 -9.64 4.07
C GLY A 90 -11.14 -10.47 3.39
N TYR A 91 -11.69 -10.00 2.27
CA TYR A 91 -12.67 -10.76 1.49
C TYR A 91 -12.09 -12.07 0.94
N ALA A 92 -10.86 -12.05 0.42
CA ALA A 92 -10.20 -13.26 -0.07
C ALA A 92 -10.03 -14.31 1.05
N LEU A 93 -9.71 -13.86 2.27
CA LEU A 93 -9.57 -14.72 3.44
C LEU A 93 -10.92 -15.27 3.92
N GLU A 94 -11.94 -14.43 4.03
CA GLU A 94 -13.28 -14.85 4.45
C GLU A 94 -13.86 -15.85 3.43
N ASN A 95 -13.84 -15.51 2.15
CA ASN A 95 -14.29 -16.39 1.07
C ASN A 95 -13.59 -17.75 1.15
N ARG A 96 -12.29 -17.75 1.46
CA ARG A 96 -11.54 -18.99 1.61
C ARG A 96 -12.04 -19.84 2.77
N ILE A 97 -12.33 -19.23 3.90
CA ILE A 97 -12.84 -19.91 5.10
C ILE A 97 -14.24 -20.46 4.83
N VAL A 98 -15.14 -19.64 4.28
CA VAL A 98 -16.52 -20.05 3.95
C VAL A 98 -16.51 -21.23 2.98
N VAL A 99 -15.79 -21.15 1.86
CA VAL A 99 -15.71 -22.24 0.88
C VAL A 99 -15.16 -23.53 1.51
N SER A 100 -14.16 -23.43 2.39
CA SER A 100 -13.59 -24.61 3.05
C SER A 100 -14.55 -25.29 4.02
N GLN A 101 -15.48 -24.54 4.62
CA GLN A 101 -16.49 -25.05 5.54
C GLN A 101 -17.73 -25.58 4.80
N THR A 102 -18.15 -24.91 3.73
CA THR A 102 -19.32 -25.30 2.94
C THR A 102 -19.04 -26.50 2.03
N PHE A 103 -17.83 -26.61 1.46
CA PHE A 103 -17.46 -27.66 0.51
C PHE A 103 -16.15 -28.38 0.91
N PRO A 104 -16.10 -29.04 2.08
CA PRO A 104 -14.86 -29.54 2.65
C PRO A 104 -14.18 -30.65 1.81
N GLU A 105 -14.95 -31.48 1.10
CA GLU A 105 -14.40 -32.53 0.22
C GLU A 105 -13.74 -31.93 -1.02
N LEU A 106 -14.49 -31.11 -1.77
CA LEU A 106 -13.98 -30.40 -2.95
C LEU A 106 -12.76 -29.53 -2.60
N TYR A 107 -12.78 -28.87 -1.45
CA TYR A 107 -11.68 -28.04 -0.99
C TYR A 107 -10.38 -28.85 -0.78
N ARG A 108 -10.48 -30.06 -0.20
CA ARG A 108 -9.34 -30.96 -0.02
C ARG A 108 -8.84 -31.49 -1.36
N ASP A 109 -9.75 -31.96 -2.21
CA ASP A 109 -9.41 -32.57 -3.49
C ASP A 109 -8.76 -31.56 -4.46
N ALA A 110 -9.17 -30.30 -4.41
CA ALA A 110 -8.60 -29.22 -5.21
C ALA A 110 -7.18 -28.79 -4.79
N GLY A 111 -6.64 -29.31 -3.67
CA GLY A 111 -5.28 -28.98 -3.22
C GLY A 111 -5.07 -27.50 -2.92
N VAL A 112 -6.10 -26.82 -2.41
CA VAL A 112 -6.10 -25.36 -2.23
C VAL A 112 -5.06 -24.93 -1.17
N ARG A 113 -4.09 -24.09 -1.57
CA ARG A 113 -3.05 -23.56 -0.66
C ARG A 113 -3.63 -22.67 0.43
N ARG A 114 -3.23 -22.90 1.68
CA ARG A 114 -3.68 -22.10 2.83
C ARG A 114 -3.18 -20.65 2.74
N LEU A 115 -4.03 -19.69 3.12
CA LEU A 115 -3.67 -18.27 3.15
C LEU A 115 -3.02 -17.83 4.47
N ALA A 116 -3.19 -18.61 5.56
CA ALA A 116 -2.66 -18.25 6.88
C ALA A 116 -1.16 -17.90 6.89
N PRO A 117 -0.26 -18.64 6.19
CA PRO A 117 1.16 -18.30 6.15
C PRO A 117 1.44 -16.91 5.55
N PHE A 118 0.66 -16.47 4.56
CA PHE A 118 0.80 -15.13 3.97
C PHE A 118 0.48 -14.04 5.00
N PHE A 119 -0.66 -14.15 5.70
CA PHE A 119 -1.09 -13.16 6.68
C PHE A 119 -0.18 -13.12 7.92
N GLN A 120 0.31 -14.28 8.37
CA GLN A 120 1.29 -14.37 9.44
C GLN A 120 2.61 -13.71 9.02
N GLY A 121 3.16 -14.08 7.87
CA GLY A 121 4.39 -13.49 7.36
C GLY A 121 4.27 -11.97 7.12
N TRP A 122 3.14 -11.51 6.58
CA TRP A 122 2.86 -10.09 6.38
C TRP A 122 2.86 -9.33 7.71
N ARG A 123 2.14 -9.83 8.71
CA ARG A 123 2.11 -9.23 10.05
C ARG A 123 3.50 -9.21 10.67
N ASP A 124 4.16 -10.36 10.75
CA ASP A 124 5.44 -10.51 11.44
C ASP A 124 6.53 -9.64 10.80
N SER A 125 6.51 -9.51 9.47
CA SER A 125 7.44 -8.64 8.74
C SER A 125 7.28 -7.16 9.11
N ILE A 126 6.05 -6.68 9.29
CA ILE A 126 5.80 -5.29 9.70
C ILE A 126 6.13 -5.10 11.18
N MET A 127 5.73 -6.04 12.04
CA MET A 127 5.99 -5.97 13.49
C MET A 127 7.49 -5.89 13.79
N GLY A 128 8.31 -6.60 13.02
CA GLY A 128 9.77 -6.59 13.14
C GLY A 128 10.43 -5.23 12.87
N LEU A 129 9.75 -4.29 12.22
CA LEU A 129 10.29 -2.96 11.89
C LEU A 129 10.14 -1.93 13.02
N SER A 130 9.33 -2.24 14.04
CA SER A 130 9.03 -1.33 15.15
C SER A 130 10.23 -0.99 16.05
N GLY A 131 11.28 -1.82 16.04
CA GLY A 131 12.41 -1.72 16.98
C GLY A 131 12.05 -2.05 18.44
N SER A 132 10.79 -2.36 18.75
CA SER A 132 10.31 -2.70 20.09
C SER A 132 10.38 -4.21 20.32
N THR A 133 10.64 -4.64 21.56
CA THR A 133 10.66 -6.07 21.93
C THR A 133 9.27 -6.70 21.98
N THR A 134 8.25 -5.88 22.28
CA THR A 134 6.84 -6.30 22.34
C THR A 134 5.99 -5.22 21.68
N PRO A 135 6.06 -5.11 20.34
CA PRO A 135 5.40 -4.02 19.64
C PRO A 135 3.88 -4.14 19.75
N ARG A 136 3.24 -2.99 19.93
CA ARG A 136 1.78 -2.88 19.86
C ARG A 136 1.39 -2.38 18.48
N ALA A 137 0.39 -3.04 17.90
CA ALA A 137 -0.12 -2.70 16.59
C ALA A 137 -1.63 -2.47 16.60
N ALA A 138 -2.06 -1.53 15.76
CA ALA A 138 -3.46 -1.22 15.53
C ALA A 138 -3.76 -1.21 14.03
N LEU A 139 -5.03 -1.45 13.67
CA LEU A 139 -5.55 -1.26 12.32
C LEU A 139 -6.38 0.03 12.32
N LEU A 140 -5.89 1.06 11.63
CA LEU A 140 -6.57 2.35 11.49
C LEU A 140 -7.60 2.28 10.37
N THR A 141 -8.87 2.48 10.71
CA THR A 141 -10.01 2.45 9.79
C THR A 141 -10.67 3.83 9.68
N PRO A 142 -11.25 4.20 8.53
CA PRO A 142 -12.10 5.38 8.37
C PRO A 142 -13.46 5.25 9.07
N GLY A 143 -13.78 4.09 9.65
CA GLY A 143 -14.99 3.85 10.42
C GLY A 143 -16.11 3.14 9.64
N PRO A 144 -17.27 2.92 10.26
CA PRO A 144 -18.32 2.00 9.80
C PRO A 144 -19.05 2.43 8.52
N TYR A 145 -18.93 3.69 8.11
CA TYR A 145 -19.55 4.20 6.89
C TYR A 145 -18.71 3.93 5.63
N ASN A 146 -17.52 3.36 5.77
CA ASN A 146 -16.71 2.93 4.64
C ASN A 146 -17.16 1.55 4.14
N GLU A 147 -17.24 1.39 2.81
CA GLU A 147 -17.70 0.16 2.17
C GLU A 147 -16.86 -1.08 2.51
N ALA A 148 -15.56 -0.89 2.81
CA ALA A 148 -14.63 -1.95 3.18
C ALA A 148 -14.49 -2.13 4.70
N TYR A 149 -15.32 -1.48 5.52
CA TYR A 149 -15.24 -1.58 6.99
C TYR A 149 -15.33 -3.02 7.49
N PHE A 150 -16.14 -3.85 6.83
CA PHE A 150 -16.21 -5.28 7.11
C PHE A 150 -14.82 -5.93 7.05
N GLU A 151 -14.08 -5.72 5.96
CA GLU A 151 -12.73 -6.26 5.80
C GLU A 151 -11.79 -5.73 6.89
N HIS A 152 -11.89 -4.45 7.25
CA HIS A 152 -11.04 -3.84 8.27
C HIS A 152 -11.22 -4.54 9.62
N ALA A 153 -12.48 -4.71 10.05
CA ALA A 153 -12.82 -5.40 11.28
C ALA A 153 -12.42 -6.89 11.23
N TYR A 154 -12.63 -7.54 10.09
CA TYR A 154 -12.26 -8.94 9.89
C TYR A 154 -10.75 -9.17 9.98
N LEU A 155 -9.96 -8.36 9.28
CA LEU A 155 -8.50 -8.40 9.31
C LEU A 155 -7.95 -8.06 10.69
N ALA A 156 -8.47 -7.02 11.35
CA ALA A 156 -8.03 -6.66 12.70
C ALA A 156 -8.21 -7.83 13.67
N ARG A 157 -9.39 -8.48 13.65
CA ARG A 157 -9.66 -9.67 14.45
C ARG A 157 -8.72 -10.83 14.08
N TYR A 158 -8.55 -11.11 12.80
CA TYR A 158 -7.74 -12.24 12.33
C TYR A 158 -6.25 -12.09 12.68
N LEU A 159 -5.72 -10.87 12.57
CA LEU A 159 -4.33 -10.54 12.86
C LEU A 159 -4.09 -10.22 14.34
N GLY A 160 -5.12 -10.19 15.17
CA GLY A 160 -5.01 -9.84 16.59
C GLY A 160 -4.54 -8.39 16.80
N LEU A 161 -5.10 -7.45 16.05
CA LEU A 161 -4.85 -6.02 16.11
C LEU A 161 -6.04 -5.29 16.74
N SER A 162 -5.78 -4.20 17.45
CA SER A 162 -6.85 -3.28 17.84
C SER A 162 -7.40 -2.58 16.61
N LEU A 163 -8.71 -2.67 16.35
CA LEU A 163 -9.38 -1.85 15.35
C LEU A 163 -9.62 -0.46 15.96
N VAL A 164 -9.14 0.59 15.30
CA VAL A 164 -9.16 1.96 15.83
C VAL A 164 -9.55 2.96 14.74
N GLU A 165 -10.25 4.02 15.12
CA GLU A 165 -10.47 5.21 14.29
C GLU A 165 -9.47 6.31 14.67
N GLY A 166 -9.40 7.37 13.86
CA GLY A 166 -8.44 8.46 14.08
C GLY A 166 -8.54 9.09 15.49
N GLN A 167 -9.76 9.24 16.01
CA GLN A 167 -10.04 9.81 17.33
C GLN A 167 -9.57 8.95 18.52
N ASP A 168 -9.41 7.64 18.31
CA ASP A 168 -8.91 6.71 19.33
C ASP A 168 -7.40 6.86 19.53
N LEU A 169 -6.72 7.49 18.58
CA LEU A 169 -5.29 7.72 18.60
C LEU A 169 -4.95 9.17 18.96
N ALA A 170 -3.75 9.36 19.50
CA ALA A 170 -3.17 10.66 19.80
C ALA A 170 -1.70 10.66 19.35
N ALA A 171 -1.32 11.60 18.50
CA ALA A 171 0.10 11.88 18.28
C ALA A 171 0.60 12.86 19.35
N LEU A 172 1.60 12.46 20.12
CA LEU A 172 2.17 13.24 21.23
C LEU A 172 3.67 13.00 21.29
N ASP A 173 4.45 14.06 21.49
CA ASP A 173 5.92 13.98 21.54
C ASP A 173 6.47 13.09 20.42
N THR A 174 6.00 13.32 19.19
CA THR A 174 6.32 12.57 17.96
C THR A 174 6.06 11.04 17.99
N GLY A 175 5.42 10.50 19.04
CA GLY A 175 4.92 9.12 19.09
C GLY A 175 3.41 9.06 18.88
N VAL A 176 2.86 7.85 18.69
CA VAL A 176 1.42 7.62 18.58
C VAL A 176 0.95 6.74 19.74
N PHE A 177 -0.19 7.10 20.33
CA PHE A 177 -0.75 6.45 21.49
C PHE A 177 -2.23 6.13 21.29
N LEU A 178 -2.64 4.96 21.75
CA LEU A 178 -4.03 4.55 21.89
C LEU A 178 -4.61 5.12 23.18
N ARG A 179 -5.77 5.78 23.08
CA ARG A 179 -6.55 6.24 24.23
C ARG A 179 -7.28 5.06 24.85
N THR A 180 -6.94 4.73 26.09
CA THR A 180 -7.65 3.72 26.88
C THR A 180 -8.20 4.32 28.17
N LEU A 181 -9.09 3.58 28.84
CA LEU A 181 -9.60 3.97 30.16
C LEU A 181 -8.50 4.06 31.21
N SER A 182 -7.43 3.27 31.06
CA SER A 182 -6.25 3.26 31.94
C SER A 182 -5.19 4.32 31.58
N GLY A 183 -5.41 5.09 30.50
CA GLY A 183 -4.47 6.09 30.02
C GLY A 183 -3.98 5.82 28.59
N LEU A 184 -2.86 6.42 28.23
CA LEU A 184 -2.28 6.34 26.91
C LEU A 184 -1.36 5.13 26.79
N GLU A 185 -1.58 4.30 25.77
CA GLU A 185 -0.74 3.14 25.48
C GLU A 185 -0.04 3.34 24.14
N ARG A 186 1.29 3.21 24.11
CA ARG A 186 2.07 3.44 22.89
C ARG A 186 1.67 2.44 21.79
N VAL A 187 1.52 2.94 20.57
CA VAL A 187 1.32 2.16 19.34
C VAL A 187 2.57 2.31 18.49
N ASP A 188 3.23 1.18 18.20
CA ASP A 188 4.48 1.15 17.45
C ASP A 188 4.24 0.95 15.94
N VAL A 189 3.14 0.28 15.59
CA VAL A 189 2.79 -0.10 14.21
C VAL A 189 1.32 0.18 13.93
N ILE A 190 1.03 0.78 12.78
CA ILE A 190 -0.34 1.00 12.31
C ILE A 190 -0.52 0.39 10.93
N PHE A 191 -1.42 -0.58 10.84
CA PHE A 191 -1.96 -1.09 9.59
C PHE A 191 -3.01 -0.09 9.11
N ARG A 192 -2.68 0.70 8.09
CA ARG A 192 -3.49 1.83 7.65
C ARG A 192 -4.48 1.39 6.57
N ARG A 193 -5.76 1.74 6.75
CA ARG A 193 -6.86 1.60 5.78
C ARG A 193 -7.54 2.93 5.45
N VAL A 194 -6.86 4.03 5.77
CA VAL A 194 -7.24 5.41 5.46
C VAL A 194 -6.26 5.91 4.41
N ASP A 195 -6.73 6.48 3.30
CA ASP A 195 -5.87 7.02 2.24
C ASP A 195 -4.90 8.08 2.78
N SER A 196 -3.75 8.20 2.13
CA SER A 196 -2.63 8.99 2.64
C SER A 196 -3.00 10.45 2.89
N GLU A 197 -3.75 11.08 1.97
CA GLU A 197 -4.14 12.50 2.12
C GLU A 197 -4.99 12.74 3.37
N PHE A 198 -5.79 11.76 3.80
CA PHE A 198 -6.69 11.88 4.95
C PHE A 198 -6.01 11.55 6.28
N ALA A 199 -4.77 11.05 6.26
CA ALA A 199 -4.12 10.48 7.43
C ALA A 199 -3.75 11.50 8.52
N ASP A 200 -3.53 12.77 8.16
CA ASP A 200 -3.18 13.84 9.10
C ASP A 200 -3.81 15.18 8.69
N PRO A 201 -4.78 15.70 9.47
CA PRO A 201 -5.40 17.00 9.16
C PRO A 201 -4.51 18.21 9.43
N LEU A 202 -3.38 18.08 10.14
CA LEU A 202 -2.50 19.22 10.41
C LEU A 202 -1.59 19.55 9.22
N GLU A 203 -1.08 18.54 8.53
CA GLU A 203 -0.09 18.71 7.46
C GLU A 203 -0.56 18.28 6.07
N LEU A 204 -1.58 17.41 5.97
CA LEU A 204 -2.04 16.87 4.69
C LEU A 204 -3.38 17.50 4.31
N ARG A 205 -4.49 17.02 4.88
CA ARG A 205 -5.83 17.45 4.49
C ARG A 205 -6.64 17.99 5.67
N HIS A 206 -6.71 19.31 5.77
CA HIS A 206 -7.30 20.03 6.91
C HIS A 206 -8.78 19.73 7.21
N ASP A 207 -9.58 19.34 6.21
CA ASP A 207 -10.99 18.95 6.38
C ASP A 207 -11.16 17.45 6.71
N SER A 208 -10.06 16.70 6.86
CA SER A 208 -10.12 15.27 7.23
C SER A 208 -10.56 15.08 8.68
N ALA A 209 -11.55 14.23 8.88
CA ALA A 209 -11.96 13.70 10.18
C ALA A 209 -11.51 12.24 10.41
N LEU A 210 -10.78 11.65 9.46
CA LEU A 210 -10.44 10.22 9.46
C LEU A 210 -9.05 9.95 10.06
N GLY A 211 -8.15 10.93 9.94
CA GLY A 211 -6.76 10.83 10.33
C GLY A 211 -6.48 11.09 11.80
N VAL A 212 -5.19 11.08 12.14
CA VAL A 212 -4.70 11.42 13.48
C VAL A 212 -3.90 12.72 13.36
N PRO A 213 -4.32 13.82 14.01
CA PRO A 213 -3.56 15.07 14.01
C PRO A 213 -2.11 14.85 14.49
N GLY A 214 -1.12 15.19 13.66
CA GLY A 214 0.32 15.04 13.96
C GLY A 214 0.91 13.67 13.60
N LEU A 215 0.16 12.82 12.89
CA LEU A 215 0.66 11.52 12.42
C LEU A 215 1.84 11.65 11.44
N ALA A 216 1.80 12.63 10.54
CA ALA A 216 2.86 12.82 9.55
C ALA A 216 4.20 13.14 10.24
N GLU A 217 4.19 13.99 11.27
CA GLU A 217 5.36 14.28 12.11
C GLU A 217 5.84 13.03 12.86
N ALA A 218 4.93 12.23 13.43
CA ALA A 218 5.29 11.00 14.12
C ALA A 218 5.99 10.00 13.19
N VAL A 219 5.50 9.86 11.96
CA VAL A 219 6.10 9.03 10.90
C VAL A 219 7.48 9.56 10.52
N ARG A 220 7.60 10.89 10.29
CA ARG A 220 8.86 11.54 9.94
C ARG A 220 9.93 11.37 11.00
N SER A 221 9.53 11.32 12.28
CA SER A 221 10.44 11.05 13.41
C SER A 221 10.87 9.59 13.54
N GLY A 222 10.31 8.68 12.74
CA GLY A 222 10.61 7.25 12.77
C GLY A 222 10.10 6.52 14.01
N ARG A 223 9.19 7.12 14.80
CA ARG A 223 8.69 6.55 16.06
C ARG A 223 7.46 5.64 15.91
N VAL A 224 6.89 5.58 14.71
CA VAL A 224 5.77 4.70 14.33
C VAL A 224 5.99 4.15 12.92
N VAL A 225 5.68 2.87 12.72
CA VAL A 225 5.66 2.22 11.40
C VAL A 225 4.24 2.32 10.83
N LEU A 226 4.09 2.83 9.62
CA LEU A 226 2.83 2.77 8.87
C LEU A 226 2.89 1.73 7.77
N ALA A 227 1.89 0.87 7.70
CA ALA A 227 1.73 -0.13 6.64
C ALA A 227 0.44 0.12 5.84
N ASN A 228 0.48 0.66 4.63
CA ASN A 228 1.66 1.14 3.88
C ASN A 228 2.11 2.53 4.33
N ALA A 229 3.34 2.92 3.93
CA ALA A 229 3.84 4.27 4.15
C ALA A 229 2.95 5.33 3.48
N LEU A 230 3.02 6.58 3.96
CA LEU A 230 2.26 7.67 3.36
C LEU A 230 2.82 8.04 1.99
N GLY A 231 1.92 8.33 1.06
CA GLY A 231 2.25 8.85 -0.26
C GLY A 231 2.29 7.84 -1.39
N GLY A 232 1.86 6.59 -1.15
CA GLY A 232 1.85 5.53 -2.18
C GLY A 232 0.98 5.83 -3.41
N ALA A 233 -0.10 6.61 -3.24
CA ALA A 233 -1.07 6.87 -4.30
C ALA A 233 -0.49 7.60 -5.54
N VAL A 234 0.59 8.38 -5.39
CA VAL A 234 1.27 8.99 -6.54
C VAL A 234 1.81 7.96 -7.54
N ALA A 235 2.20 6.78 -7.05
CA ALA A 235 2.70 5.69 -7.88
C ALA A 235 1.58 4.87 -8.54
N GLU A 236 0.31 5.15 -8.22
CA GLU A 236 -0.87 4.55 -8.89
C GLU A 236 -1.31 5.34 -10.14
N ALA A 237 -0.69 6.50 -10.40
CA ALA A 237 -1.09 7.38 -11.50
C ALA A 237 -0.90 6.71 -12.87
N PRO A 238 -1.82 6.90 -13.85
CA PRO A 238 -1.71 6.27 -15.18
C PRO A 238 -0.40 6.57 -15.93
N VAL A 239 0.24 7.72 -15.66
CA VAL A 239 1.55 8.06 -16.21
C VAL A 239 2.62 7.05 -15.77
N ILE A 240 2.52 6.51 -14.56
CA ILE A 240 3.43 5.47 -14.06
C ILE A 240 3.23 4.19 -14.86
N THR A 241 1.98 3.79 -15.10
CA THR A 241 1.66 2.62 -15.93
C THR A 241 2.19 2.77 -17.36
N ALA A 242 2.10 3.96 -17.95
CA ALA A 242 2.66 4.23 -19.28
C ALA A 242 4.19 4.09 -19.34
N HIS A 243 4.89 4.38 -18.24
CA HIS A 243 6.36 4.35 -18.17
C HIS A 243 6.92 3.13 -17.39
N ILE A 244 6.07 2.22 -16.91
CA ILE A 244 6.47 1.18 -15.95
C ILE A 244 7.58 0.25 -16.45
N ALA A 245 7.63 -0.01 -17.76
CA ALA A 245 8.68 -0.83 -18.35
C ALA A 245 10.05 -0.12 -18.31
N ALA A 246 10.08 1.20 -18.59
CA ALA A 246 11.30 2.00 -18.51
C ALA A 246 11.74 2.17 -17.04
N ILE A 247 10.80 2.34 -16.12
CA ILE A 247 11.07 2.42 -14.69
C ILE A 247 11.66 1.07 -14.19
N CYS A 248 11.15 -0.06 -14.67
CA CYS A 248 11.65 -1.40 -14.35
C CYS A 248 13.10 -1.59 -14.81
N ASP A 249 13.40 -1.24 -16.06
CA ASP A 249 14.74 -1.29 -16.61
C ASP A 249 15.69 -0.37 -15.82
N TYR A 250 15.26 0.84 -15.48
CA TYR A 250 16.04 1.81 -14.74
C TYR A 250 16.42 1.34 -13.33
N PHE A 251 15.45 0.88 -12.52
CA PHE A 251 15.70 0.53 -11.12
C PHE A 251 16.18 -0.91 -10.91
N LEU A 252 15.70 -1.85 -11.72
CA LEU A 252 15.99 -3.27 -11.52
C LEU A 252 16.98 -3.80 -12.56
N GLY A 253 17.17 -3.14 -13.71
CA GLY A 253 17.92 -3.70 -14.84
C GLY A 253 17.25 -4.96 -15.40
N GLU A 254 15.96 -5.13 -15.13
CA GLU A 254 15.16 -6.31 -15.46
C GLU A 254 14.12 -5.95 -16.53
N ARG A 255 13.74 -6.92 -17.37
CA ARG A 255 12.52 -6.80 -18.17
C ARG A 255 11.31 -7.05 -17.28
N LEU A 256 10.22 -6.34 -17.55
CA LEU A 256 8.98 -6.49 -16.81
C LEU A 256 8.33 -7.86 -17.08
N ASP A 257 8.21 -8.69 -16.04
CA ASP A 257 7.68 -10.06 -16.11
C ASP A 257 6.17 -10.10 -16.35
N LEU A 258 5.44 -9.20 -15.69
CA LEU A 258 4.00 -9.02 -15.88
C LEU A 258 3.72 -7.72 -16.62
N PRO A 259 3.37 -7.77 -17.92
CA PRO A 259 3.08 -6.57 -18.70
C PRO A 259 1.87 -5.81 -18.14
N GLY A 260 1.90 -4.48 -18.23
CA GLY A 260 0.73 -3.65 -17.96
C GLY A 260 -0.21 -3.56 -19.16
N MET A 261 -1.43 -3.08 -18.92
CA MET A 261 -2.33 -2.65 -19.99
C MET A 261 -1.62 -1.59 -20.86
N PRO A 262 -1.65 -1.71 -22.20
CA PRO A 262 -1.16 -0.65 -23.08
C PRO A 262 -1.82 0.69 -22.70
N THR A 263 -1.00 1.64 -22.28
CA THR A 263 -1.45 2.93 -21.76
C THR A 263 -0.69 4.03 -22.47
N LEU A 264 -1.43 4.97 -23.06
CA LEU A 264 -0.86 6.17 -23.69
C LEU A 264 -1.01 7.35 -22.73
N TRP A 265 0.08 8.06 -22.46
CA TRP A 265 0.06 9.27 -21.65
C TRP A 265 -0.12 10.49 -22.54
N CYS A 266 -1.33 11.04 -22.58
CA CYS A 266 -1.67 12.19 -23.43
C CYS A 266 -1.06 13.55 -22.98
N GLY A 267 -0.18 13.55 -21.98
CA GLY A 267 0.68 14.72 -21.71
C GLY A 267 1.88 14.78 -22.66
N ASP A 268 2.20 13.68 -23.33
CA ASP A 268 3.12 13.61 -24.47
C ASP A 268 2.33 13.84 -25.77
N ALA A 269 2.82 14.77 -26.61
CA ALA A 269 2.11 15.18 -27.83
C ALA A 269 2.01 14.05 -28.88
N ASP A 270 3.03 13.20 -28.99
CA ASP A 270 3.05 12.10 -29.96
C ASP A 270 2.11 10.98 -29.52
N GLN A 271 2.08 10.68 -28.21
CA GLN A 271 1.13 9.72 -27.64
C GLN A 271 -0.31 10.24 -27.70
N ALA A 272 -0.53 11.54 -27.44
CA ALA A 272 -1.84 12.17 -27.57
C ALA A 272 -2.37 12.09 -29.01
N ALA A 273 -1.52 12.32 -30.00
CA ALA A 273 -1.88 12.20 -31.42
C ALA A 273 -2.24 10.75 -31.82
N THR A 274 -1.66 9.76 -31.15
CA THR A 274 -1.96 8.33 -31.40
C THR A 274 -3.30 7.90 -30.77
N ALA A 275 -3.74 8.59 -29.72
CA ALA A 275 -4.98 8.28 -29.00
C ALA A 275 -6.25 8.87 -29.66
N LEU A 276 -6.09 9.86 -30.55
CA LEU A 276 -7.15 10.55 -31.28
C LEU A 276 -7.38 9.96 -32.67
#